data_AF-A0A2S1WBG9-F1
#
_entry.id   AF-A0A2S1WBG9-F1
#
_cell.length_a   1.000
_cell.length_b   1.000
_cell.length_c   1.000
_cell.angle_alpha   90.00
_cell.angle_beta   90.00
_cell.angle_gamma   90.00
#
_symmetry.space_group_name_H-M   'P 1'
#
loop_
_entity.id
_entity.type
_entity.pdbx_description
1 polymer ?
#
loop_
_entity_poly.entity_id
_entity_poly.type
_entity_poly.pdbx_seq_one_letter_code
_entity_poly.pdbx_strand_id
1 'polypeptide(L)'
;MIFLSILILIVAIALPSINQNIRSILYVRISSIIFIYAGALAFNAFYIQSIGSGIGIYSGLFQVTTISQLLEVSDQALILSSLFFSSNKNIKKTLWSRVWGGVKAGWGIAILPDNITRLDNSLSIKIFKTIGGASVFIIISGIGSKLNKIFLYLIFFLSILYIIYRLIISFYAIKHWLHNLRSGKFIVRNSPLDLIGTILKGSVATIKTATRFTVGTGMTFALCYVLDEILVNEGKQPYFVPMMRDLIKQSGMEAQAKTFLDKLGIKDSLKDLESEKIDSFYDELSDEDKATLESVSGVKWEDFLKARRTAMELKKGINPSNVSVTSLFDGEDPLKKNNPNY
;
A
#
# COMPACT_ATOMS: atom_id res chain seq x y z
N MET A 1 -25.34 8.12 13.69
CA MET A 1 -26.50 7.21 13.45
C MET A 1 -26.58 6.13 14.53
N ILE A 2 -25.57 5.26 14.65
CA ILE A 2 -25.57 4.14 15.62
C ILE A 2 -25.82 4.59 17.07
N PHE A 3 -25.11 5.62 17.55
CA PHE A 3 -25.29 6.14 18.91
C PHE A 3 -26.73 6.58 19.22
N LEU A 4 -27.33 7.36 18.32
CA LEU A 4 -28.72 7.82 18.45
C LEU A 4 -29.69 6.62 18.48
N SER A 5 -29.46 5.62 17.64
CA SER A 5 -30.30 4.43 17.59
C SER A 5 -30.19 3.56 18.85
N ILE A 6 -29.00 3.47 19.46
CA ILE A 6 -28.81 2.79 20.74
C ILE A 6 -29.62 3.51 21.83
N LEU A 7 -29.54 4.84 21.89
CA LEU A 7 -30.27 5.64 22.87
C LEU A 7 -31.79 5.43 22.74
N ILE A 8 -32.32 5.48 21.51
CA ILE A 8 -33.74 5.23 21.23
C ILE A 8 -34.15 3.81 21.63
N LEU A 9 -33.33 2.80 21.34
CA LEU A 9 -33.62 1.41 21.70
C LEU A 9 -33.61 1.18 23.21
N ILE A 10 -32.67 1.78 23.95
CA ILE A 10 -32.61 1.71 25.41
C ILE A 10 -33.89 2.30 26.02
N VAL A 11 -34.29 3.49 25.55
CA VAL A 11 -35.51 4.16 26.00
C VAL A 11 -36.75 3.32 25.67
N ALA A 12 -36.82 2.75 24.46
CA ALA A 12 -37.94 1.89 24.04
C ALA A 12 -38.08 0.62 24.91
N ILE A 13 -36.96 0.02 25.32
CA ILE A 13 -36.95 -1.16 26.22
C ILE A 13 -37.32 -0.76 27.66
N ALA A 14 -36.90 0.43 28.11
CA ALA A 14 -37.14 0.91 29.47
C ALA A 14 -38.60 1.35 29.71
N LEU A 15 -39.31 1.80 28.68
CA LEU A 15 -40.70 2.24 28.77
C LEU A 15 -41.68 1.04 28.88
N PRO A 16 -42.40 0.88 30.01
CA PRO A 16 -43.29 -0.26 30.22
C PRO A 16 -44.40 -0.35 29.18
N SER A 17 -44.93 0.79 28.72
CA SER A 17 -45.98 0.88 27.69
C SER A 17 -45.54 0.33 26.32
N ILE A 18 -44.24 0.34 26.03
CA ILE A 18 -43.67 -0.14 24.76
C ILE A 18 -43.18 -1.58 24.91
N ASN A 19 -42.46 -1.88 26.00
CA ASN A 19 -41.88 -3.20 26.24
C ASN A 19 -42.92 -4.31 26.44
N GLN A 20 -44.10 -3.99 27.00
CA GLN A 20 -45.19 -4.96 27.15
C GLN A 20 -45.89 -5.31 25.82
N ASN A 21 -45.84 -4.41 24.82
CA ASN A 21 -46.51 -4.57 23.53
C ASN A 21 -45.62 -5.13 22.43
N ILE A 22 -44.29 -5.09 22.60
CA ILE A 22 -43.31 -5.49 21.58
C ILE A 22 -42.58 -6.75 22.02
N ARG A 23 -42.74 -7.84 21.26
CA ARG A 23 -41.98 -9.08 21.47
C ARG A 23 -40.48 -8.86 21.24
N SER A 24 -39.63 -9.52 22.03
CA SER A 24 -38.15 -9.45 21.94
C SER A 24 -37.59 -9.62 20.51
N ILE A 25 -38.21 -10.48 19.69
CA ILE A 25 -37.81 -10.70 18.28
C ILE A 25 -37.96 -9.44 17.40
N LEU A 26 -38.91 -8.55 17.71
CA LEU A 26 -39.14 -7.33 16.94
C LEU A 26 -38.03 -6.30 17.20
N TYR A 27 -37.48 -6.22 18.42
CA TYR A 27 -36.31 -5.38 18.71
C TYR A 27 -35.07 -5.79 17.90
N VAL A 28 -34.85 -7.09 17.75
CA VAL A 28 -33.75 -7.61 16.91
C VAL A 28 -33.96 -7.23 15.43
N ARG A 29 -35.19 -7.30 14.93
CA ARG A 29 -35.52 -6.89 13.55
C ARG A 29 -35.36 -5.38 13.35
N ILE A 30 -35.85 -4.57 14.27
CA ILE A 30 -35.73 -3.11 14.23
C ILE A 30 -34.24 -2.70 14.26
N SER A 31 -33.45 -3.30 15.17
CA SER A 31 -32.00 -3.08 15.23
C SER A 31 -31.30 -3.47 13.92
N SER A 32 -31.67 -4.61 13.33
CA SER A 32 -31.11 -5.05 12.04
C SER A 32 -31.42 -4.07 10.90
N ILE A 33 -32.64 -3.54 10.82
CA ILE A 33 -33.04 -2.54 9.83
C ILE A 33 -32.23 -1.24 10.02
N ILE A 34 -32.07 -0.80 11.27
CA ILE A 34 -31.27 0.37 11.62
C ILE A 34 -29.81 0.18 11.19
N PHE A 35 -29.20 -0.98 11.45
CA PHE A 35 -27.82 -1.26 11.06
C PHE A 35 -27.63 -1.31 9.53
N ILE A 36 -28.58 -1.88 8.78
CA ILE A 36 -28.56 -1.86 7.30
C ILE A 36 -28.62 -0.42 6.80
N TYR A 37 -29.52 0.38 7.35
CA TYR A 37 -29.70 1.77 6.92
C TYR A 37 -28.48 2.63 7.29
N ALA A 38 -27.91 2.43 8.47
CA ALA A 38 -26.69 3.11 8.90
C ALA A 38 -25.50 2.78 7.97
N GLY A 39 -25.35 1.52 7.57
CA GLY A 39 -24.30 1.12 6.62
C GLY A 39 -24.52 1.66 5.21
N ALA A 40 -25.75 1.64 4.70
CA ALA A 40 -26.09 2.25 3.42
C ALA A 40 -25.76 3.76 3.43
N LEU A 41 -26.07 4.47 4.51
CA LEU A 41 -25.72 5.88 4.66
C LEU A 41 -24.21 6.11 4.81
N ALA A 42 -23.49 5.20 5.45
CA ALA A 42 -22.03 5.27 5.59
C ALA A 42 -21.31 5.16 4.23
N PHE A 43 -21.93 4.54 3.22
CA PHE A 43 -21.37 4.56 1.85
C PHE A 43 -21.37 5.96 1.22
N ASN A 44 -22.29 6.83 1.62
CA ASN A 44 -22.31 8.21 1.11
C ASN A 44 -21.05 8.99 1.51
N ALA A 45 -20.39 8.60 2.60
CA ALA A 45 -19.15 9.21 3.03
C ALA A 45 -18.01 8.98 2.03
N PHE A 46 -17.98 7.86 1.29
CA PHE A 46 -16.92 7.61 0.29
C PHE A 46 -16.90 8.62 -0.87
N TYR A 47 -18.00 9.35 -1.10
CA TYR A 47 -18.06 10.41 -2.10
C TYR A 47 -17.46 11.74 -1.62
N ILE A 48 -17.12 11.85 -0.33
CA ILE A 48 -16.50 13.05 0.22
C ILE A 48 -15.00 12.98 -0.08
N GLN A 49 -14.54 13.84 -1.00
CA GLN A 49 -13.17 13.86 -1.51
C GLN A 49 -12.12 14.08 -0.40
N SER A 50 -12.48 14.79 0.67
CA SER A 50 -11.60 15.02 1.84
C SER A 50 -11.40 13.80 2.75
N ILE A 51 -12.18 12.71 2.60
CA ILE A 51 -11.93 11.44 3.31
C ILE A 51 -10.70 10.70 2.76
N GLY A 52 -10.30 11.00 1.51
CA GLY A 52 -9.07 10.51 0.90
C GLY A 52 -7.80 11.00 1.60
N SER A 53 -7.81 12.26 2.04
CA SER A 53 -6.70 12.91 2.78
C SER A 53 -6.77 12.71 4.30
N GLY A 54 -7.89 12.20 4.81
CA GLY A 54 -8.15 12.08 6.24
C GLY A 54 -8.74 13.37 6.82
N ILE A 55 -9.87 13.25 7.52
CA ILE A 55 -10.56 14.35 8.19
C ILE A 55 -10.42 14.16 9.70
N GLY A 56 -9.82 15.14 10.37
CA GLY A 56 -9.82 15.20 11.83
C GLY A 56 -11.16 15.72 12.35
N ILE A 57 -11.80 14.98 13.24
CA ILE A 57 -13.02 15.38 13.97
C ILE A 57 -12.62 15.61 15.43
N TYR A 58 -13.23 16.61 16.09
CA TYR A 58 -12.92 17.02 17.47
C TYR A 58 -11.44 17.39 17.64
N SER A 59 -10.97 18.35 16.84
CA SER A 59 -9.58 18.84 16.90
C SER A 59 -8.52 17.75 16.67
N GLY A 60 -8.86 16.72 15.88
CA GLY A 60 -7.95 15.61 15.55
C GLY A 60 -8.01 14.42 16.52
N LEU A 61 -8.89 14.45 17.53
CA LEU A 61 -9.09 13.32 18.45
C LEU A 61 -9.55 12.05 17.71
N PHE A 62 -10.33 12.22 16.64
CA PHE A 62 -10.73 11.12 15.76
C PHE A 62 -10.33 11.46 14.32
N GLN A 63 -9.65 10.52 13.66
CA GLN A 63 -9.26 10.68 12.26
C GLN A 63 -10.10 9.76 11.38
N VAL A 64 -10.90 10.35 10.49
CA VAL A 64 -11.71 9.64 9.51
C VAL A 64 -10.95 9.59 8.20
N THR A 65 -10.45 8.41 7.84
CA THR A 65 -9.75 8.13 6.58
C THR A 65 -10.56 7.13 5.74
N THR A 66 -10.17 6.96 4.49
CA THR A 66 -10.77 5.93 3.62
C THR A 66 -10.63 4.52 4.23
N ILE A 67 -9.57 4.27 5.00
CA ILE A 67 -9.34 2.99 5.67
C ILE A 67 -10.29 2.83 6.86
N SER A 68 -10.42 3.85 7.71
CA SER A 68 -11.37 3.79 8.83
C SER A 68 -12.82 3.67 8.33
N GLN A 69 -13.16 4.33 7.22
CA GLN A 69 -14.47 4.20 6.58
C GLN A 69 -14.71 2.78 6.04
N LEU A 70 -13.68 2.16 5.45
CA LEU A 70 -13.76 0.79 4.95
C LEU A 70 -13.84 -0.23 6.08
N LEU A 71 -13.10 0.00 7.17
CA LEU A 71 -13.21 -0.79 8.39
C LEU A 71 -14.61 -0.66 9.00
N GLU A 72 -15.15 0.55 9.14
CA GLU A 72 -16.49 0.77 9.70
C GLU A 72 -17.60 0.07 8.88
N VAL A 73 -17.54 0.15 7.55
CA VAL A 73 -18.48 -0.56 6.68
C VAL A 73 -18.29 -2.08 6.76
N SER A 74 -17.04 -2.56 6.86
CA SER A 74 -16.76 -3.99 6.99
C SER A 74 -17.19 -4.56 8.34
N ASP A 75 -17.02 -3.79 9.42
CA ASP A 75 -17.42 -4.16 10.78
C ASP A 75 -18.94 -4.18 10.89
N GLN A 76 -19.64 -3.21 10.29
CA GLN A 76 -21.10 -3.23 10.22
C GLN A 76 -21.61 -4.43 9.42
N ALA A 77 -20.98 -4.77 8.29
CA ALA A 77 -21.32 -5.98 7.54
C ALA A 77 -21.06 -7.26 8.36
N LEU A 78 -19.99 -7.29 9.14
CA LEU A 78 -19.63 -8.41 10.01
C LEU A 78 -20.59 -8.55 11.20
N ILE A 79 -20.98 -7.46 11.84
CA ILE A 79 -21.99 -7.42 12.93
C ILE A 79 -23.36 -7.82 12.39
N LEU A 80 -23.75 -7.31 11.22
CA LEU A 80 -25.00 -7.69 10.58
C LEU A 80 -24.99 -9.19 10.24
N SER A 81 -23.88 -9.68 9.68
CA SER A 81 -23.69 -11.10 9.42
C SER A 81 -23.77 -11.91 10.72
N SER A 82 -23.18 -11.46 11.82
CA SER A 82 -23.21 -12.19 13.10
C SER A 82 -24.61 -12.22 13.72
N LEU A 83 -25.39 -11.15 13.60
CA LEU A 83 -26.80 -11.09 14.03
C LEU A 83 -27.69 -12.04 13.22
N PHE A 84 -27.53 -12.08 11.89
CA PHE A 84 -28.23 -13.04 11.04
C PHE A 84 -27.76 -14.48 11.27
N PHE A 85 -26.47 -14.69 11.52
CA PHE A 85 -25.89 -16.01 11.77
C PHE A 85 -26.28 -16.55 13.15
N SER A 86 -26.39 -15.71 14.19
CA SER A 86 -26.71 -16.15 15.56
C SER A 86 -28.09 -16.79 15.67
N SER A 87 -29.03 -16.42 14.80
CA SER A 87 -30.43 -16.85 14.89
C SER A 87 -30.71 -18.27 14.36
N ASN A 88 -29.82 -18.93 13.60
CA ASN A 88 -30.16 -20.24 13.00
C ASN A 88 -28.95 -21.18 12.77
N LYS A 89 -28.81 -22.22 13.62
CA LYS A 89 -27.73 -23.24 13.55
C LYS A 89 -27.68 -23.99 12.21
N ASN A 90 -28.82 -24.19 11.54
CA ASN A 90 -28.88 -24.91 10.26
C ASN A 90 -28.34 -24.08 9.09
N ILE A 91 -28.48 -22.75 9.13
CA ILE A 91 -27.95 -21.85 8.09
C ILE A 91 -26.42 -21.76 8.19
N LYS A 92 -25.84 -21.76 9.40
CA LYS A 92 -24.38 -21.75 9.61
C LYS A 92 -23.70 -22.94 8.95
N LYS A 93 -24.24 -24.16 9.13
CA LYS A 93 -23.67 -25.39 8.56
C LYS A 93 -23.69 -25.37 7.03
N THR A 94 -24.72 -24.75 6.44
CA THR A 94 -24.93 -24.66 5.00
C THR A 94 -24.09 -23.57 4.34
N LEU A 95 -23.88 -22.43 5.00
CA LEU A 95 -22.98 -21.38 4.52
C LEU A 95 -21.52 -21.79 4.69
N TRP A 96 -21.14 -22.40 5.82
CA TRP A 96 -19.78 -22.88 6.01
C TRP A 96 -19.39 -23.94 4.99
N SER A 97 -20.30 -24.87 4.66
CA SER A 97 -20.05 -25.86 3.60
C SER A 97 -19.91 -25.22 2.22
N ARG A 98 -20.66 -24.15 1.91
CA ARG A 98 -20.50 -23.37 0.67
C ARG A 98 -19.18 -22.61 0.61
N VAL A 99 -18.80 -21.96 1.71
CA VAL A 99 -17.51 -21.25 1.83
C VAL A 99 -16.37 -22.24 1.66
N TRP A 100 -16.37 -23.34 2.42
CA TRP A 100 -15.35 -24.38 2.34
C TRP A 100 -15.33 -25.05 0.96
N GLY A 101 -16.51 -25.27 0.36
CA GLY A 101 -16.64 -25.77 -1.00
C GLY A 101 -16.03 -24.83 -2.03
N GLY A 102 -16.31 -23.53 -1.95
CA GLY A 102 -15.74 -22.50 -2.82
C GLY A 102 -14.23 -22.38 -2.67
N VAL A 103 -13.73 -22.40 -1.43
CA VAL A 103 -12.28 -22.37 -1.13
C VAL A 103 -11.60 -23.62 -1.67
N LYS A 104 -12.11 -24.81 -1.37
CA LYS A 104 -11.56 -26.08 -1.86
C LYS A 104 -11.58 -26.15 -3.38
N ALA A 105 -12.68 -25.72 -4.00
CA ALA A 105 -12.81 -25.67 -5.45
C ALA A 105 -11.83 -24.68 -6.09
N GLY A 106 -11.67 -23.49 -5.50
CA GLY A 106 -10.68 -22.49 -5.95
C GLY A 106 -9.25 -22.97 -5.80
N TRP A 107 -8.93 -23.63 -4.68
CA TRP A 107 -7.62 -24.21 -4.42
C TRP A 107 -7.29 -25.37 -5.37
N GLY A 108 -8.30 -26.13 -5.80
CA GLY A 108 -8.16 -27.22 -6.76
C GLY A 108 -7.92 -26.80 -8.21
N ILE A 109 -8.10 -25.52 -8.55
CA ILE A 109 -7.87 -25.05 -9.92
C ILE A 109 -6.37 -25.11 -10.25
N ALA A 110 -6.08 -25.74 -11.39
CA ALA A 110 -4.74 -25.75 -11.97
C ALA A 110 -4.34 -24.32 -12.35
N ILE A 111 -3.26 -23.82 -11.75
CA ILE A 111 -2.72 -22.49 -12.05
C ILE A 111 -2.01 -22.50 -13.40
N LEU A 112 -1.29 -23.58 -13.68
CA LEU A 112 -0.49 -23.75 -14.89
C LEU A 112 -1.17 -24.74 -15.85
N PRO A 113 -0.94 -24.59 -17.16
CA PRO A 113 -1.31 -25.62 -18.14
C PRO A 113 -0.61 -26.96 -17.83
N ASP A 114 -1.21 -28.08 -18.26
CA ASP A 114 -0.69 -29.43 -17.94
C ASP A 114 0.70 -29.69 -18.52
N ASN A 115 0.98 -29.23 -19.74
CA ASN A 115 2.29 -29.34 -20.37
C ASN A 115 3.38 -28.59 -19.57
N ILE A 116 3.08 -27.38 -19.10
CA ILE A 116 4.00 -26.60 -18.26
C ILE A 116 4.14 -27.23 -16.87
N THR A 117 3.06 -27.79 -16.32
CA THR A 117 3.08 -28.49 -15.03
C THR A 117 3.95 -29.74 -15.08
N ARG A 118 3.93 -30.50 -16.19
CA ARG A 118 4.84 -31.63 -16.40
C ARG A 118 6.31 -31.18 -16.45
N LEU A 119 6.58 -30.09 -17.15
CA LEU A 119 7.92 -29.49 -17.20
C LEU A 119 8.40 -29.01 -15.82
N ASP A 120 7.57 -28.25 -15.09
CA ASP A 120 7.87 -27.72 -13.74
C ASP A 120 8.10 -28.82 -12.70
N ASN A 121 7.51 -30.01 -12.94
CA ASN A 121 7.66 -31.19 -12.07
C ASN A 121 8.81 -32.13 -12.46
N SER A 122 9.49 -31.89 -13.59
CA SER A 122 10.66 -32.68 -13.98
C SER A 122 11.79 -32.53 -12.94
N LEU A 123 12.57 -33.61 -12.76
CA LEU A 123 13.64 -33.65 -11.75
C LEU A 123 14.66 -32.53 -11.95
N SER A 124 15.09 -32.28 -13.19
CA SER A 124 16.05 -31.22 -13.53
C SER A 124 15.56 -29.83 -13.12
N ILE A 125 14.28 -29.53 -13.37
CA ILE A 125 13.69 -28.24 -12.99
C ILE A 125 13.51 -28.13 -11.47
N LYS A 126 13.22 -29.23 -10.77
CA LYS A 126 13.19 -29.22 -9.29
C LYS A 126 14.57 -28.91 -8.70
N ILE A 127 15.61 -29.58 -9.16
CA ILE A 127 17.00 -29.32 -8.73
C ILE A 127 17.38 -27.88 -9.04
N PHE A 128 17.10 -27.41 -10.26
CA PHE A 128 17.35 -26.03 -10.67
C PHE A 128 16.63 -25.00 -9.80
N LYS A 129 15.35 -25.24 -9.44
CA LYS A 129 14.60 -24.35 -8.54
C LYS A 129 15.22 -24.29 -7.15
N THR A 130 15.67 -25.42 -6.60
CA THR A 130 16.30 -25.47 -5.28
C THR A 130 17.64 -24.74 -5.29
N ILE A 131 18.50 -25.02 -6.28
CA ILE A 131 19.82 -24.38 -6.42
C ILE A 131 19.66 -22.88 -6.71
N GLY A 132 18.78 -22.51 -7.63
CA GLY A 132 18.50 -21.12 -8.00
C GLY A 132 17.90 -20.32 -6.85
N GLY A 133 16.95 -20.91 -6.11
CA GLY A 133 16.39 -20.30 -4.91
C GLY A 133 17.42 -20.10 -3.80
N ALA A 134 18.26 -21.10 -3.54
CA ALA A 134 19.37 -20.98 -2.59
C ALA A 134 20.40 -19.92 -3.03
N SER A 135 20.68 -19.83 -4.32
CA SER A 135 21.60 -18.84 -4.90
C SER A 135 21.08 -17.41 -4.67
N VAL A 136 19.80 -17.17 -4.96
CA VAL A 136 19.15 -15.88 -4.68
C VAL A 136 19.19 -15.56 -3.19
N PHE A 137 18.92 -16.54 -2.32
CA PHE A 137 18.99 -16.36 -0.87
C PHE A 137 20.40 -15.99 -0.38
N ILE A 138 21.45 -16.63 -0.91
CA ILE A 138 22.85 -16.31 -0.53
C ILE A 138 23.21 -14.87 -0.92
N ILE A 139 22.73 -14.38 -2.06
CA ILE A 139 22.98 -12.99 -2.46
C ILE A 139 22.20 -12.04 -1.55
N ILE A 140 20.89 -12.26 -1.37
CA ILE A 140 20.03 -11.38 -0.56
C ILE A 140 20.48 -11.33 0.91
N SER A 141 20.92 -12.45 1.48
CA SER A 141 21.42 -12.50 2.85
C SER A 141 22.75 -11.77 3.06
N GLY A 142 23.40 -11.28 1.99
CA GLY A 142 24.71 -10.65 2.05
C GLY A 142 25.86 -11.62 2.31
N ILE A 143 25.58 -12.90 2.57
CA ILE A 143 26.60 -13.95 2.79
C ILE A 143 27.51 -14.09 1.57
N GLY A 144 26.96 -13.87 0.37
CA GLY A 144 27.71 -13.90 -0.89
C GLY A 144 28.92 -12.96 -0.92
N SER A 145 28.90 -11.83 -0.20
CA SER A 145 30.01 -10.86 -0.16
C SER A 145 31.29 -11.42 0.47
N LYS A 146 31.17 -12.44 1.32
CA LYS A 146 32.32 -13.12 1.96
C LYS A 146 32.92 -14.23 1.11
N LEU A 147 32.25 -14.63 0.03
CA LEU A 147 32.73 -15.69 -0.86
C LEU A 147 33.77 -15.16 -1.84
N ASN A 148 34.61 -16.05 -2.37
CA ASN A 148 35.53 -15.70 -3.45
C ASN A 148 34.74 -15.17 -4.67
N LYS A 149 35.26 -14.12 -5.32
CA LYS A 149 34.66 -13.43 -6.48
C LYS A 149 34.17 -14.40 -7.56
N ILE A 150 34.91 -15.46 -7.85
CA ILE A 150 34.53 -16.47 -8.84
C ILE A 150 33.22 -17.19 -8.46
N PHE A 151 33.09 -17.60 -7.18
CA PHE A 151 31.85 -18.22 -6.70
C PHE A 151 30.70 -17.23 -6.66
N LEU A 152 30.96 -15.97 -6.30
CA LEU A 152 29.95 -14.92 -6.31
C LEU A 152 29.35 -14.74 -7.72
N TYR A 153 30.20 -14.65 -8.76
CA TYR A 153 29.72 -14.54 -10.14
C TYR A 153 28.93 -15.77 -10.60
N LEU A 154 29.33 -16.98 -10.19
CA LEU A 154 28.59 -18.21 -10.51
C LEU A 154 27.20 -18.23 -9.84
N ILE A 155 27.13 -17.90 -8.55
CA ILE A 155 25.87 -17.79 -7.79
C ILE A 155 24.97 -16.71 -8.41
N PHE A 156 25.56 -15.59 -8.81
CA PHE A 156 24.87 -14.51 -9.48
C PHE A 156 24.26 -14.95 -10.82
N PHE A 157 25.04 -15.64 -11.66
CA PHE A 157 24.57 -16.19 -12.92
C PHE A 157 23.40 -17.18 -12.74
N LEU A 158 23.53 -18.11 -11.80
CA LEU A 158 22.46 -19.07 -11.46
C LEU A 158 21.19 -18.36 -10.96
N SER A 159 21.36 -17.28 -10.19
CA SER A 159 20.24 -16.47 -9.69
C SER A 159 19.50 -15.76 -10.83
N ILE A 160 20.22 -15.18 -11.79
CA ILE A 160 19.61 -14.57 -12.98
C ILE A 160 18.80 -15.59 -13.78
N LEU A 161 19.38 -16.77 -14.07
CA LEU A 161 18.68 -17.82 -14.80
C LEU A 161 17.40 -18.25 -14.05
N TYR A 162 17.47 -18.36 -12.73
CA TYR A 162 16.31 -18.70 -11.91
C TYR A 162 15.23 -17.61 -11.96
N ILE A 163 15.61 -16.32 -11.94
CA ILE A 163 14.66 -15.20 -12.08
C ILE A 163 13.98 -15.25 -13.46
N ILE A 164 14.74 -15.45 -14.54
CA ILE A 164 14.19 -15.58 -15.90
C ILE A 164 13.19 -16.75 -15.95
N TYR A 165 13.56 -17.91 -15.41
CA TYR A 165 12.66 -19.05 -15.28
C TYR A 165 11.35 -18.69 -14.56
N ARG A 166 11.45 -17.98 -13.41
CA ARG A 166 10.28 -17.54 -12.64
C ARG A 166 9.40 -16.56 -13.42
N LEU A 167 9.99 -15.64 -14.18
CA LEU A 167 9.24 -14.71 -15.04
C LEU A 167 8.47 -15.46 -16.13
N ILE A 168 9.11 -16.44 -16.79
CA ILE A 168 8.47 -17.26 -17.83
C ILE A 168 7.28 -18.04 -17.25
N ILE A 169 7.47 -18.76 -16.14
CA ILE A 169 6.39 -19.52 -15.48
C ILE A 169 5.25 -18.60 -15.03
N SER A 170 5.58 -17.40 -14.54
CA SER A 170 4.60 -16.40 -14.13
C SER A 170 3.75 -15.92 -15.30
N PHE A 171 4.37 -15.66 -16.45
CA PHE A 171 3.66 -15.29 -17.67
C PHE A 171 2.66 -16.38 -18.10
N TYR A 172 3.07 -17.65 -18.08
CA TYR A 172 2.17 -18.77 -18.39
C TYR A 172 1.03 -18.92 -17.38
N ALA A 173 1.29 -18.69 -16.10
CA ALA A 173 0.27 -18.70 -15.05
C ALA A 173 -0.79 -17.61 -15.28
N ILE A 174 -0.38 -16.38 -15.59
CA ILE A 174 -1.29 -15.26 -15.91
C ILE A 174 -2.11 -15.58 -17.16
N LYS A 175 -1.46 -16.05 -18.23
CA LYS A 175 -2.13 -16.44 -19.47
C LYS A 175 -3.19 -17.53 -19.24
N HIS A 176 -2.86 -18.55 -18.45
CA HIS A 176 -3.78 -19.64 -18.13
C HIS A 176 -4.91 -19.19 -17.19
N TRP A 177 -4.63 -18.31 -16.24
CA TRP A 177 -5.64 -17.70 -15.38
C TRP A 177 -6.66 -16.90 -16.20
N LEU A 178 -6.21 -16.08 -17.16
CA LEU A 178 -7.09 -15.37 -18.10
C LEU A 178 -7.92 -16.32 -18.97
N HIS A 179 -7.33 -17.44 -19.41
CA HIS A 179 -8.08 -18.47 -20.13
C HIS A 179 -9.16 -19.14 -19.25
N ASN A 180 -8.84 -19.44 -17.98
CA ASN A 180 -9.81 -19.97 -17.02
C ASN A 180 -10.94 -18.96 -16.71
N LEU A 181 -10.63 -17.66 -16.73
CA LEU A 181 -11.62 -16.58 -16.59
C LEU A 181 -12.59 -16.58 -17.78
N ARG A 182 -12.07 -16.57 -19.00
CA ARG A 182 -12.87 -16.56 -20.24
C ARG A 182 -13.69 -17.83 -20.43
N SER A 183 -13.16 -19.00 -20.04
CA SER A 183 -13.87 -20.27 -20.15
C SER A 183 -14.95 -20.48 -19.07
N GLY A 184 -15.11 -19.53 -18.13
CA GLY A 184 -16.10 -19.63 -17.07
C GLY A 184 -15.79 -20.72 -16.03
N LYS A 185 -14.54 -21.22 -15.97
CA LYS A 185 -14.14 -22.25 -15.00
C LYS A 185 -14.26 -21.79 -13.55
N PHE A 186 -14.27 -20.48 -13.29
CA PHE A 186 -14.51 -19.93 -11.95
C PHE A 186 -15.98 -19.96 -11.53
N ILE A 187 -16.92 -20.18 -12.45
CA ILE A 187 -18.35 -20.22 -12.14
C ILE A 187 -18.69 -21.54 -11.44
N VAL A 188 -19.30 -21.47 -10.26
CA VAL A 188 -19.84 -22.63 -9.55
C VAL A 188 -21.26 -22.89 -10.08
N ARG A 189 -21.38 -23.90 -10.93
CA ARG A 189 -22.66 -24.32 -11.53
C ARG A 189 -23.47 -25.16 -10.53
N ASN A 190 -24.03 -24.51 -9.51
CA ASN A 190 -25.16 -25.04 -8.76
C ASN A 190 -26.43 -24.36 -9.27
N SER A 191 -27.57 -25.04 -9.24
CA SER A 191 -28.88 -24.41 -9.49
C SER A 191 -29.60 -24.22 -8.15
N PRO A 192 -29.93 -22.99 -7.72
CA PRO A 192 -29.60 -21.69 -8.34
C PRO A 192 -28.11 -21.35 -8.25
N LEU A 193 -27.65 -20.43 -9.12
CA LEU A 193 -26.24 -20.03 -9.25
C LEU A 193 -25.67 -19.59 -7.91
N ASP A 194 -24.61 -20.26 -7.44
CA ASP A 194 -23.94 -19.90 -6.19
C ASP A 194 -22.94 -18.78 -6.45
N LEU A 195 -23.43 -17.54 -6.36
CA LEU A 195 -22.63 -16.33 -6.57
C LEU A 195 -21.51 -16.20 -5.52
N ILE A 196 -21.79 -16.56 -4.26
CA ILE A 196 -20.79 -16.54 -3.18
C ILE A 196 -19.69 -17.58 -3.47
N GLY A 197 -20.08 -18.81 -3.81
CA GLY A 197 -19.13 -19.85 -4.18
C GLY A 197 -18.28 -19.46 -5.40
N THR A 198 -18.86 -18.78 -6.38
CA THR A 198 -18.17 -18.28 -7.57
C THR A 198 -17.14 -17.19 -7.24
N ILE A 199 -17.52 -16.20 -6.43
CA ILE A 199 -16.60 -15.14 -5.97
C ILE A 199 -15.45 -15.76 -5.17
N LEU A 200 -15.74 -16.63 -4.20
CA LEU A 200 -14.70 -17.27 -3.38
C LEU A 200 -13.75 -18.12 -4.21
N LYS A 201 -14.29 -18.92 -5.14
CA LYS A 201 -13.48 -19.74 -6.05
C LYS A 201 -12.55 -18.88 -6.90
N GLY A 202 -13.05 -17.78 -7.45
CA GLY A 202 -12.26 -16.80 -8.19
C GLY A 202 -11.17 -16.15 -7.33
N SER A 203 -11.55 -15.59 -6.18
CA SER A 203 -10.62 -14.91 -5.26
C SER A 203 -9.51 -15.83 -4.77
N VAL A 204 -9.82 -17.05 -4.35
CA VAL A 204 -8.82 -18.03 -3.90
C VAL A 204 -7.86 -18.40 -5.03
N ALA A 205 -8.37 -18.61 -6.25
CA ALA A 205 -7.51 -18.91 -7.40
C ALA A 205 -6.62 -17.72 -7.79
N THR A 206 -7.12 -16.49 -7.68
CA THR A 206 -6.33 -15.26 -7.87
C THR A 206 -5.25 -15.13 -6.82
N ILE A 207 -5.56 -15.31 -5.53
CA ILE A 207 -4.57 -15.30 -4.43
C ILE A 207 -3.51 -16.37 -4.68
N LYS A 208 -3.91 -17.59 -5.03
CA LYS A 208 -3.01 -18.72 -5.32
C LYS A 208 -2.08 -18.45 -6.52
N THR A 209 -2.57 -17.69 -7.51
CA THR A 209 -1.77 -17.26 -8.67
C THR A 209 -0.83 -16.11 -8.30
N ALA A 210 -1.34 -15.13 -7.55
CA ALA A 210 -0.58 -13.97 -7.09
C ALA A 210 0.57 -14.36 -6.14
N THR A 211 0.36 -15.31 -5.21
CA THR A 211 1.42 -15.77 -4.32
C THR A 211 2.59 -16.42 -5.06
N ARG A 212 2.37 -16.98 -6.25
CA ARG A 212 3.48 -17.44 -7.11
C ARG A 212 4.23 -16.28 -7.78
N PHE A 213 3.60 -15.13 -7.95
CA PHE A 213 4.18 -13.93 -8.54
C PHE A 213 5.00 -13.12 -7.51
N THR A 214 4.42 -12.82 -6.34
CA THR A 214 4.98 -11.87 -5.36
C THR A 214 6.35 -12.29 -4.81
N VAL A 215 6.58 -13.60 -4.68
CA VAL A 215 7.86 -14.12 -4.20
C VAL A 215 9.02 -13.83 -5.19
N GLY A 216 8.71 -13.60 -6.47
CA GLY A 216 9.73 -13.28 -7.48
C GLY A 216 10.14 -11.81 -7.49
N THR A 217 9.18 -10.88 -7.45
CA THR A 217 9.45 -9.44 -7.59
C THR A 217 10.16 -8.85 -6.37
N GLY A 218 9.75 -9.21 -5.15
CA GLY A 218 10.42 -8.75 -3.93
C GLY A 218 11.88 -9.20 -3.85
N MET A 219 12.18 -10.42 -4.30
CA MET A 219 13.56 -10.93 -4.36
C MET A 219 14.40 -10.21 -5.41
N THR A 220 13.84 -9.85 -6.57
CA THR A 220 14.56 -9.05 -7.57
C THR A 220 14.94 -7.67 -7.02
N PHE A 221 14.03 -7.00 -6.30
CA PHE A 221 14.34 -5.72 -5.64
C PHE A 221 15.46 -5.85 -4.61
N ALA A 222 15.43 -6.89 -3.78
CA ALA A 222 16.49 -7.15 -2.81
C ALA A 222 17.84 -7.42 -3.48
N LEU A 223 17.87 -8.15 -4.59
CA LEU A 223 19.09 -8.38 -5.37
C LEU A 223 19.66 -7.09 -5.95
N CYS A 224 18.82 -6.23 -6.52
CA CYS A 224 19.25 -4.94 -7.04
C CYS A 224 19.87 -4.06 -5.94
N TYR A 225 19.33 -4.12 -4.72
CA TYR A 225 19.87 -3.39 -3.58
C TYR A 225 21.27 -3.89 -3.19
N VAL A 226 21.45 -5.22 -3.11
CA VAL A 226 22.77 -5.83 -2.81
C VAL A 226 23.80 -5.52 -3.90
N LEU A 227 23.39 -5.51 -5.16
CA LEU A 227 24.28 -5.13 -6.27
C LEU A 227 24.74 -3.66 -6.17
N ASP A 228 23.82 -2.76 -5.84
CA ASP A 228 24.17 -1.35 -5.63
C ASP A 228 25.09 -1.16 -4.43
N GLU A 229 24.91 -1.93 -3.36
CA GLU A 229 25.82 -1.92 -2.20
C GLU A 229 27.23 -2.39 -2.58
N ILE A 230 27.34 -3.44 -3.41
CA ILE A 230 28.64 -3.89 -3.94
C ILE A 230 29.29 -2.80 -4.80
N LEU A 231 28.52 -2.12 -5.66
CA LEU A 231 29.04 -1.00 -6.48
C LEU A 231 29.56 0.14 -5.62
N VAL A 232 28.80 0.54 -4.59
CA VAL A 232 29.20 1.60 -3.66
C VAL A 232 30.47 1.22 -2.90
N ASN A 233 30.59 -0.03 -2.45
CA ASN A 233 31.80 -0.53 -1.79
C ASN A 233 33.04 -0.55 -2.71
N GLU A 234 32.84 -0.61 -4.04
CA GLU A 234 33.90 -0.47 -5.04
C GLU A 234 34.18 1.00 -5.43
N GLY A 235 33.54 1.98 -4.77
CA GLY A 235 33.66 3.40 -5.11
C GLY A 235 32.91 3.78 -6.39
N LYS A 236 31.97 2.95 -6.85
CA LYS A 236 31.13 3.21 -8.03
C LYS A 236 29.75 3.73 -7.60
N GLN A 237 29.10 4.45 -8.50
CA GLN A 237 27.73 4.93 -8.28
C GLN A 237 26.72 3.76 -8.31
N PRO A 238 25.68 3.76 -7.46
CA PRO A 238 24.59 2.79 -7.54
C PRO A 238 23.84 2.96 -8.87
N TYR A 239 23.41 1.85 -9.46
CA TYR A 239 22.83 1.81 -10.82
C TYR A 239 21.43 1.21 -10.84
N PHE A 240 21.22 0.08 -10.14
CA PHE A 240 20.02 -0.74 -10.32
C PHE A 240 18.79 -0.19 -9.62
N VAL A 241 18.90 0.23 -8.36
CA VAL A 241 17.80 0.81 -7.59
C VAL A 241 17.35 2.16 -8.17
N PRO A 242 18.25 3.11 -8.53
CA PRO A 242 17.86 4.33 -9.23
C PRO A 242 17.13 4.04 -10.55
N MET A 243 17.67 3.15 -11.37
CA MET A 243 17.03 2.77 -12.64
C MET A 243 15.63 2.19 -12.45
N MET A 244 15.42 1.31 -11.46
CA MET A 244 14.10 0.77 -11.16
C MET A 244 13.14 1.82 -10.61
N ARG A 245 13.63 2.76 -9.80
CA ARG A 245 12.84 3.91 -9.34
C ARG A 245 12.39 4.75 -10.53
N ASP A 246 13.27 5.00 -11.49
CA ASP A 246 12.94 5.77 -12.69
C ASP A 246 11.94 5.03 -13.60
N LEU A 247 12.06 3.71 -13.74
CA LEU A 247 11.06 2.89 -14.44
C LEU A 247 9.69 2.94 -13.75
N ILE A 248 9.63 2.89 -12.42
CA ILE A 248 8.38 3.04 -11.67
C ILE A 248 7.77 4.43 -11.92
N LYS A 249 8.59 5.48 -11.91
CA LYS A 249 8.16 6.85 -12.22
C LYS A 249 7.61 6.96 -13.65
N GLN A 250 8.34 6.45 -14.63
CA GLN A 250 7.94 6.45 -16.04
C GLN A 250 6.65 5.65 -16.28
N SER A 251 6.44 4.57 -15.52
CA SER A 251 5.20 3.79 -15.60
C SER A 251 3.97 4.46 -14.96
N GLY A 252 4.15 5.60 -14.28
CA GLY A 252 3.08 6.28 -13.55
C GLY A 252 2.62 5.57 -12.27
N MET A 253 3.33 4.53 -11.84
CA MET A 253 2.97 3.74 -10.65
C MET A 253 3.52 4.31 -9.34
N GLU A 254 4.28 5.41 -9.39
CA GLU A 254 4.92 6.01 -8.20
C GLU A 254 3.90 6.36 -7.11
N ALA A 255 2.77 7.00 -7.48
CA ALA A 255 1.73 7.36 -6.52
C ALA A 255 1.10 6.12 -5.86
N GLN A 256 0.91 5.03 -6.62
CA GLN A 256 0.31 3.78 -6.13
C GLN A 256 1.27 3.02 -5.22
N ALA A 257 2.55 2.95 -5.61
CA ALA A 257 3.62 2.37 -4.81
C ALA A 257 3.80 3.13 -3.49
N LYS A 258 3.82 4.46 -3.54
CA LYS A 258 3.94 5.32 -2.36
C LYS A 258 2.74 5.16 -1.44
N THR A 259 1.52 5.21 -1.97
CA THR A 259 0.30 4.98 -1.20
C THR A 259 0.29 3.59 -0.54
N PHE A 260 0.80 2.57 -1.23
CA PHE A 260 0.91 1.22 -0.68
C PHE A 260 1.94 1.14 0.46
N LEU A 261 3.13 1.73 0.29
CA LEU A 261 4.18 1.77 1.31
C LEU A 261 3.76 2.58 2.54
N ASP A 262 3.12 3.73 2.33
CA ASP A 262 2.56 4.56 3.41
C ASP A 262 1.51 3.77 4.22
N LYS A 263 0.68 2.97 3.54
CA LYS A 263 -0.30 2.07 4.19
C LYS A 263 0.34 0.91 4.96
N LEU A 264 1.55 0.49 4.58
CA LEU A 264 2.34 -0.48 5.32
C LEU A 264 3.12 0.15 6.50
N GLY A 265 2.96 1.47 6.72
CA GLY A 265 3.69 2.20 7.76
C GLY A 265 5.14 2.49 7.38
N ILE A 266 5.54 2.23 6.13
CA ILE A 266 6.88 2.53 5.62
C ILE A 266 6.82 3.96 5.06
N LYS A 267 7.09 4.93 5.94
CA LYS A 267 7.21 6.35 5.56
C LYS A 267 8.63 6.63 5.06
N ASP A 268 8.77 7.53 4.08
CA ASP A 268 10.07 8.04 3.65
C ASP A 268 10.78 8.71 4.85
N SER A 269 11.82 8.06 5.38
CA SER A 269 12.58 8.54 6.54
C SER A 269 13.24 9.91 6.31
N LEU A 270 13.41 10.32 5.05
CA LEU A 270 14.07 11.57 4.69
C LEU A 270 13.18 12.81 4.85
N LYS A 271 11.84 12.68 4.79
CA LYS A 271 10.96 13.86 4.77
C LYS A 271 10.77 14.51 6.14
N ASP A 272 10.81 13.74 7.22
CA ASP A 272 10.57 14.26 8.56
C ASP A 272 11.87 14.63 9.29
N LEU A 273 13.00 14.00 8.91
CA LEU A 273 14.32 14.27 9.50
C LEU A 273 15.01 15.53 8.96
N GLU A 274 14.75 15.93 7.72
CA GLU A 274 15.40 17.11 7.14
C GLU A 274 14.79 18.43 7.63
N SER A 275 13.48 18.55 7.85
CA SER A 275 12.93 19.85 8.25
C SER A 275 13.27 20.21 9.69
N GLU A 276 13.05 19.29 10.64
CA GLU A 276 13.23 19.60 12.06
C GLU A 276 14.70 19.78 12.44
N LYS A 277 15.60 18.95 11.90
CA LYS A 277 17.04 19.08 12.20
C LYS A 277 17.70 20.27 11.53
N ILE A 278 17.24 20.65 10.34
CA ILE A 278 17.80 21.81 9.65
C ILE A 278 17.28 23.09 10.32
N ASP A 279 16.01 23.13 10.77
CA ASP A 279 15.49 24.26 11.55
C ASP A 279 16.26 24.45 12.86
N SER A 280 16.48 23.39 13.63
CA SER A 280 17.30 23.48 14.84
C SER A 280 18.75 23.88 14.56
N PHE A 281 19.34 23.40 13.45
CA PHE A 281 20.70 23.78 13.05
C PHE A 281 20.84 25.30 12.80
N TYR A 282 19.86 25.93 12.17
CA TYR A 282 19.91 27.37 11.92
C TYR A 282 19.58 28.21 13.16
N ASP A 283 18.80 27.69 14.09
CA ASP A 283 18.55 28.33 15.38
C ASP A 283 19.78 28.25 16.31
N GLU A 284 20.61 27.21 16.15
CA GLU A 284 21.84 26.97 16.92
C GLU A 284 23.09 27.67 16.33
N LEU A 285 22.97 28.37 15.19
CA LEU A 285 24.12 29.05 14.57
C LEU A 285 24.65 30.19 15.46
N SER A 286 25.98 30.26 15.61
CA SER A 286 26.63 31.37 16.32
C SER A 286 26.49 32.68 15.53
N ASP A 287 26.60 33.83 16.21
CA ASP A 287 26.51 35.13 15.54
C ASP A 287 27.67 35.37 14.57
N GLU A 288 28.83 34.74 14.82
CA GLU A 288 29.99 34.75 13.93
C GLU A 288 29.71 33.97 12.64
N ASP A 289 29.04 32.81 12.75
CA ASP A 289 28.64 32.02 11.58
C ASP A 289 27.58 32.73 10.75
N LYS A 290 26.64 33.42 11.41
CA LYS A 290 25.62 34.25 10.74
C LYS A 290 26.28 35.39 9.97
N ALA A 291 27.20 36.13 10.60
CA ALA A 291 27.94 37.21 9.93
C ALA A 291 28.79 36.70 8.76
N THR A 292 29.38 35.51 8.90
CA THR A 292 30.13 34.86 7.82
C THR A 292 29.20 34.53 6.65
N LEU A 293 28.03 33.94 6.92
CA LEU A 293 27.01 33.66 5.90
C LEU A 293 26.51 34.93 5.20
N GLU A 294 26.27 36.01 5.93
CA GLU A 294 25.88 37.30 5.36
C GLU A 294 26.99 37.86 4.45
N SER A 295 28.25 37.79 4.87
CA SER A 295 29.38 38.29 4.08
C SER A 295 29.63 37.49 2.80
N VAL A 296 29.43 36.17 2.84
CA VAL A 296 29.66 35.26 1.71
C VAL A 296 28.51 35.30 0.73
N SER A 297 27.27 35.32 1.22
CA SER A 297 26.07 35.29 0.37
C SER A 297 25.66 36.67 -0.15
N GLY A 298 26.06 37.74 0.54
CA GLY A 298 25.57 39.09 0.28
C GLY A 298 24.10 39.31 0.68
N VAL A 299 23.49 38.35 1.37
CA VAL A 299 22.08 38.39 1.80
C VAL A 299 22.05 38.51 3.33
N LYS A 300 21.24 39.42 3.84
CA LYS A 300 21.03 39.55 5.30
C LYS A 300 20.39 38.28 5.85
N TRP A 301 20.78 37.89 7.05
CA TRP A 301 20.32 36.68 7.73
C TRP A 301 18.80 36.62 7.87
N GLU A 302 18.17 37.77 8.14
CA GLU A 302 16.72 37.91 8.24
C GLU A 302 16.02 37.61 6.89
N ASP A 303 16.59 38.08 5.79
CA ASP A 303 16.06 37.86 4.44
C ASP A 303 16.25 36.40 4.02
N PHE A 304 17.37 35.78 4.39
CA PHE A 304 17.62 34.35 4.21
C PHE A 304 16.58 33.49 4.95
N LEU A 305 16.31 33.78 6.23
CA LEU A 305 15.29 33.08 7.01
C LEU A 305 13.90 33.26 6.42
N LYS A 306 13.58 34.45 5.93
CA LYS A 306 12.31 34.75 5.27
C LYS A 306 12.16 33.95 3.98
N ALA A 307 13.16 33.98 3.10
CA ALA A 307 13.15 33.22 1.84
C ALA A 307 13.01 31.71 2.09
N ARG A 308 13.69 31.18 3.11
CA ARG A 308 13.60 29.78 3.52
C ARG A 308 12.21 29.41 4.04
N ARG A 309 11.59 30.23 4.89
CA ARG A 309 10.21 30.02 5.35
C ARG A 309 9.24 30.01 4.18
N THR A 310 9.36 30.96 3.26
CA THR A 310 8.52 31.01 2.05
C THR A 310 8.70 29.77 1.17
N ALA A 311 9.94 29.29 0.98
CA ALA A 311 10.19 28.06 0.24
C ALA A 311 9.58 26.82 0.92
N MET A 312 9.61 26.76 2.26
CA MET A 312 8.98 25.69 3.05
C MET A 312 7.46 25.73 2.97
N GLU A 313 6.84 26.92 3.01
CA GLU A 313 5.40 27.11 2.84
C GLU A 313 4.94 26.68 1.44
N LEU A 314 5.66 27.09 0.40
CA LEU A 314 5.42 26.66 -0.98
C LEU A 314 5.53 25.14 -1.14
N LYS A 315 6.56 24.51 -0.55
CA LYS A 315 6.75 23.05 -0.57
C LYS A 315 5.63 22.30 0.16
N LYS A 316 5.03 22.91 1.19
CA LYS A 316 3.86 22.37 1.92
C LYS A 316 2.53 22.59 1.17
N GLY A 317 2.55 23.24 0.00
CA GLY A 317 1.34 23.55 -0.76
C GLY A 317 0.46 24.62 -0.09
N ILE A 318 1.00 25.31 0.92
CA ILE A 318 0.38 26.49 1.49
C ILE A 318 0.68 27.61 0.51
N ASN A 319 -0.34 28.10 -0.19
CA ASN A 319 -0.18 29.23 -1.10
C ASN A 319 0.00 30.49 -0.24
N PRO A 320 1.22 31.05 -0.09
CA PRO A 320 1.39 32.25 0.70
C PRO A 320 0.65 33.36 -0.06
N SER A 321 -0.43 33.84 0.52
CA SER A 321 -1.26 34.89 -0.05
C SER A 321 -0.39 36.06 -0.54
N ASN A 322 -0.39 36.29 -1.86
CA ASN A 322 0.01 37.51 -2.55
C ASN A 322 1.38 38.13 -2.20
N VAL A 323 2.43 37.34 -1.98
CA VAL A 323 3.80 37.86 -2.15
C VAL A 323 4.46 37.05 -3.26
N SER A 324 4.41 37.60 -4.47
CA SER A 324 5.15 37.03 -5.59
C SER A 324 6.62 36.98 -5.19
N VAL A 325 7.23 35.80 -5.22
CA VAL A 325 8.66 35.63 -4.94
C VAL A 325 9.51 36.59 -5.80
N THR A 326 9.02 36.96 -6.98
CA THR A 326 9.52 38.04 -7.83
C THR A 326 9.77 39.35 -7.07
N SER A 327 8.85 39.82 -6.22
CA SER A 327 9.04 41.10 -5.52
C SER A 327 10.12 41.09 -4.43
N LEU A 328 10.63 39.91 -4.03
CA LEU A 328 11.81 39.79 -3.16
C LEU A 328 13.13 39.80 -3.94
N PHE A 329 13.08 39.53 -5.25
CA PHE A 329 14.23 39.53 -6.17
C PHE A 329 14.22 40.72 -7.15
N ASP A 330 13.14 41.53 -7.18
CA ASP A 330 13.02 42.75 -7.99
C ASP A 330 13.74 43.96 -7.37
N GLY A 331 14.35 43.81 -6.19
CA GLY A 331 15.35 44.75 -5.70
C GLY A 331 16.61 44.63 -6.55
N GLU A 332 17.04 45.75 -7.16
CA GLU A 332 18.19 45.84 -8.07
C GLU A 332 19.27 44.78 -7.82
N ASP A 333 19.43 43.88 -8.78
CA ASP A 333 20.48 42.86 -8.81
C ASP A 333 21.84 43.46 -8.39
N PRO A 334 22.36 43.14 -7.18
CA PRO A 334 23.59 43.73 -6.67
C PRO A 334 24.82 43.31 -7.50
N LEU A 335 24.69 42.32 -8.38
CA LEU A 335 25.75 41.89 -9.30
C LEU A 335 25.85 42.76 -10.56
N LYS A 336 24.84 43.59 -10.87
CA LYS A 336 24.89 44.51 -12.02
C LYS A 336 25.69 45.79 -11.79
N LYS A 337 25.99 46.16 -10.54
CA LYS A 337 26.57 47.48 -10.21
C LYS A 337 28.08 47.60 -10.43
N ASN A 338 28.79 46.50 -10.69
CA ASN A 338 30.26 46.48 -10.71
C ASN A 338 30.91 46.09 -12.04
N ASN A 339 30.21 46.19 -13.17
CA ASN A 339 30.82 45.91 -14.48
C ASN A 339 30.85 47.16 -15.38
N PRO A 340 31.93 47.97 -15.37
CA PRO A 340 32.04 49.18 -16.18
C PRO A 340 32.38 48.93 -17.66
N ASN A 341 32.24 47.70 -18.17
CA ASN A 341 32.58 47.35 -19.56
C ASN A 341 31.54 46.44 -20.22
N TYR A 342 30.28 46.91 -20.30
CA TYR A 342 29.32 46.47 -21.32
C TYR A 342 28.41 47.63 -21.72
#